data_AF-A0A1F9NBG3-F1
#
_entry.id   AF-A0A1F9NBG3-F1
#
_cell.length_a   1.000
_cell.length_b   1.000
_cell.length_c   1.000
_cell.angle_alpha   90.00
_cell.angle_beta   90.00
_cell.angle_gamma   90.00
#
_symmetry.space_group_name_H-M   'P 1'
#
loop_
_entity.id
_entity.type
_entity.pdbx_description
1 polymer ?
#
loop_
_entity_poly.entity_id
_entity_poly.type
_entity_poly.pdbx_seq_one_letter_code
_entity_poly.pdbx_strand_id
1 'polypeptide(L)'
;MMRIFPTQVSIPVVILGAFVALSACGTGKVTGGGESGDEGPAGDVIGGDGAAASCADQVQNGEETDVDCGGDCAPCDDDAACREGDDCLSGVCTDDVCQTPSCEDGTQNGFESDVDCGGSCKPCPDLAACEIDMDCESLVCDSDECQEASCTDRATNGRETALNCGGPVCQACADDASCVIPDDCTSGVGHIRKTDCAEISRSQNGSGCSILTACRTPCT
;
A
#
# COMPACT_ATOMS: atom_id res chain seq x y z
N MET A 1 -34.86 0.95 -33.99
CA MET A 1 -33.44 0.84 -34.42
C MET A 1 -32.85 2.23 -34.56
N MET A 2 -32.11 2.71 -33.56
CA MET A 2 -31.31 3.93 -33.66
C MET A 2 -29.89 3.53 -33.25
N ARG A 3 -28.99 3.41 -34.22
CA ARG A 3 -27.57 3.09 -33.99
C ARG A 3 -26.88 4.38 -33.57
N ILE A 4 -26.42 4.45 -32.33
CA ILE A 4 -25.55 5.51 -31.83
C ILE A 4 -24.11 4.98 -31.94
N PHE A 5 -23.32 5.61 -32.80
CA PHE A 5 -21.88 5.39 -32.92
C PHE A 5 -21.14 6.21 -31.85
N PRO A 6 -20.09 5.67 -31.19
CA PRO A 6 -19.25 6.45 -30.30
C PRO A 6 -18.33 7.39 -31.09
N THR A 7 -18.30 8.66 -30.69
CA THR A 7 -17.39 9.69 -31.19
C THR A 7 -15.97 9.43 -30.70
N GLN A 8 -15.06 9.12 -31.62
CA GLN A 8 -13.62 9.06 -31.35
C GLN A 8 -13.07 10.48 -31.23
N VAL A 9 -12.50 10.81 -30.08
CA VAL A 9 -11.74 12.04 -29.84
C VAL A 9 -10.32 11.83 -30.36
N SER A 10 -10.01 12.43 -31.50
CA SER A 10 -8.67 12.45 -32.08
C SER A 10 -7.79 13.46 -31.34
N ILE A 11 -6.84 12.97 -30.55
CA ILE A 11 -5.73 13.77 -30.01
C ILE A 11 -4.58 13.71 -31.03
N PRO A 12 -4.06 14.85 -31.54
CA PRO A 12 -2.90 14.83 -32.43
C PRO A 12 -1.62 14.60 -31.62
N VAL A 13 -1.05 13.40 -31.71
CA VAL A 13 0.33 13.12 -31.28
C VAL A 13 1.26 13.77 -32.29
N VAL A 14 1.82 14.93 -31.94
CA VAL A 14 2.87 15.60 -32.71
C VAL A 14 4.19 14.89 -32.40
N ILE A 15 4.63 14.04 -33.32
CA ILE A 15 5.99 13.48 -33.34
C ILE A 15 6.90 14.51 -34.05
N LEU A 16 7.68 15.25 -33.27
CA LEU A 16 9.01 15.78 -33.64
C LEU A 16 9.94 15.27 -32.52
N GLY A 17 10.99 14.50 -32.76
CA GLY A 17 12.04 14.73 -33.73
C GLY A 17 13.34 14.92 -32.94
N ALA A 18 14.13 13.85 -32.85
CA ALA A 18 15.58 13.79 -32.57
C ALA A 18 16.19 14.77 -31.55
N PHE A 19 16.54 14.26 -30.36
CA PHE A 19 17.69 14.77 -29.61
C PHE A 19 18.78 13.70 -29.52
N VAL A 20 19.97 14.19 -29.86
CA VAL A 20 21.22 13.51 -30.15
C VAL A 20 21.87 12.98 -28.87
N ALA A 21 22.56 11.84 -29.01
CA ALA A 21 23.37 11.19 -27.99
C ALA A 21 24.39 12.12 -27.32
N LEU A 22 24.54 11.98 -25.99
CA LEU A 22 25.77 12.37 -25.31
C LEU A 22 26.20 11.25 -24.35
N SER A 23 27.09 10.41 -24.87
CA SER A 23 27.95 9.54 -24.09
C SER A 23 28.97 10.40 -23.34
N ALA A 24 29.01 10.26 -22.02
CA ALA A 24 30.10 10.75 -21.18
C ALA A 24 30.58 9.60 -20.30
N CYS A 25 31.46 8.77 -20.84
CA CYS A 25 32.29 7.85 -20.06
C CYS A 25 33.43 8.64 -19.43
N GLY A 26 33.47 8.70 -18.10
CA GLY A 26 34.48 9.41 -17.33
C GLY A 26 35.85 8.73 -17.41
N THR A 27 36.88 9.52 -17.69
CA THR A 27 38.29 9.10 -17.66
C THR A 27 38.82 9.11 -16.23
N GLY A 28 38.64 8.00 -15.52
CA GLY A 28 39.32 7.72 -14.24
C GLY A 28 40.73 7.19 -14.47
N LYS A 29 41.73 8.02 -14.24
CA LYS A 29 43.16 7.67 -14.22
C LYS A 29 43.50 7.07 -12.85
N VAL A 30 43.79 5.77 -12.78
CA VAL A 30 44.36 5.11 -11.59
C VAL A 30 45.81 4.72 -11.90
N THR A 31 46.74 5.25 -11.12
CA THR A 31 48.18 4.97 -11.22
C THR A 31 48.67 4.31 -9.93
N GLY A 32 49.49 3.26 -10.07
CA GLY A 32 50.23 2.56 -9.00
C GLY A 32 49.65 1.16 -8.76
N GLY A 33 50.36 0.04 -8.87
CA GLY A 33 51.80 -0.20 -8.75
C GLY A 33 52.06 -0.98 -7.45
N GLY A 34 52.08 -2.31 -7.52
CA GLY A 34 52.31 -3.20 -6.38
C GLY A 34 52.50 -4.64 -6.85
N GLU A 35 53.76 -5.00 -7.11
CA GLU A 35 54.23 -6.38 -7.28
C GLU A 35 54.35 -7.07 -5.92
N SER A 36 53.83 -8.28 -5.82
CA SER A 36 54.35 -9.31 -4.92
C SER A 36 53.98 -10.67 -5.51
N GLY A 37 54.94 -11.28 -6.20
CA GLY A 37 54.88 -12.70 -6.52
C GLY A 37 55.11 -13.52 -5.25
N ASP A 38 54.44 -14.67 -5.19
CA ASP A 38 54.89 -15.81 -4.41
C ASP A 38 54.56 -17.07 -5.21
N GLU A 39 55.61 -17.74 -5.69
CA GLU A 39 55.52 -19.05 -6.31
C GLU A 39 55.53 -20.11 -5.20
N GLY A 40 54.39 -20.76 -4.97
CA GLY A 40 54.24 -21.97 -4.15
C GLY A 40 53.85 -23.18 -5.02
N PRO A 41 54.31 -24.41 -4.71
CA PRO A 41 54.48 -25.46 -5.72
C PRO A 41 53.21 -26.23 -6.04
N ALA A 42 53.18 -26.74 -7.27
CA ALA A 42 52.19 -27.66 -7.81
C ALA A 42 52.09 -28.96 -6.98
N GLY A 43 50.86 -29.30 -6.60
CA GLY A 43 50.48 -30.57 -5.97
C GLY A 43 49.05 -30.95 -6.34
N ASP A 44 48.94 -31.67 -7.47
CA ASP A 44 48.02 -32.77 -7.81
C ASP A 44 46.53 -32.72 -7.39
N VAL A 45 45.65 -32.81 -8.40
CA VAL A 45 44.21 -32.54 -8.42
C VAL A 45 43.33 -33.74 -8.05
N ILE A 46 42.34 -33.51 -7.17
CA ILE A 46 41.04 -34.20 -7.19
C ILE A 46 39.90 -33.25 -6.78
N GLY A 47 39.26 -32.61 -7.77
CA GLY A 47 37.84 -32.21 -7.72
C GLY A 47 37.54 -30.73 -7.46
N GLY A 48 37.40 -29.95 -8.54
CA GLY A 48 36.70 -28.67 -8.57
C GLY A 48 37.56 -27.48 -8.14
N ASP A 49 37.84 -26.58 -9.07
CA ASP A 49 38.56 -25.33 -8.79
C ASP A 49 37.87 -24.57 -7.66
N GLY A 50 38.53 -24.46 -6.52
CA GLY A 50 38.09 -23.71 -5.34
C GLY A 50 38.13 -22.20 -5.60
N ALA A 51 37.31 -21.73 -6.53
CA ALA A 51 36.80 -20.38 -6.44
C ALA A 51 36.16 -20.25 -5.05
N ALA A 52 36.54 -19.21 -4.31
CA ALA A 52 35.86 -18.91 -3.06
C ALA A 52 34.36 -18.80 -3.35
N ALA A 53 33.54 -19.44 -2.52
CA ALA A 53 32.09 -19.39 -2.63
C ALA A 53 31.63 -17.93 -2.82
N SER A 54 30.83 -17.69 -3.85
CA SER A 54 30.46 -16.35 -4.29
C SER A 54 28.98 -16.31 -4.63
N CYS A 55 28.26 -15.33 -4.06
CA CYS A 55 26.83 -15.07 -4.25
C CYS A 55 26.41 -14.60 -5.67
N ALA A 56 27.12 -14.99 -6.71
CA ALA A 56 26.89 -14.58 -8.10
C ALA A 56 27.65 -15.47 -9.12
N ASP A 57 28.01 -16.70 -8.74
CA ASP A 57 28.78 -17.63 -9.57
C ASP A 57 27.91 -18.67 -10.30
N GLN A 58 26.60 -18.60 -10.13
CA GLN A 58 25.57 -19.45 -10.74
C GLN A 58 25.63 -20.90 -10.28
N VAL A 59 26.24 -21.17 -9.12
CA VAL A 59 26.36 -22.50 -8.54
C VAL A 59 26.01 -22.43 -7.06
N GLN A 60 24.96 -23.15 -6.65
CA GLN A 60 24.65 -23.29 -5.22
C GLN A 60 25.82 -23.91 -4.45
N ASN A 61 26.55 -23.09 -3.69
CA ASN A 61 27.73 -23.52 -2.94
C ASN A 61 27.95 -22.66 -1.67
N GLY A 62 28.93 -23.01 -0.84
CA GLY A 62 29.14 -22.31 0.43
C GLY A 62 27.95 -22.44 1.39
N GLU A 63 27.42 -21.32 1.86
CA GLU A 63 26.28 -21.25 2.79
C GLU A 63 24.93 -20.99 2.11
N GLU A 64 24.93 -20.78 0.79
CA GLU A 64 23.73 -20.51 -0.02
C GLU A 64 22.60 -21.55 0.18
N THR A 65 21.36 -21.08 0.19
CA THR A 65 20.17 -21.94 0.27
C THR A 65 19.56 -22.23 -1.10
N ASP A 66 19.75 -21.34 -2.06
CA ASP A 66 19.50 -21.54 -3.49
C ASP A 66 20.64 -20.90 -4.30
N VAL A 67 20.66 -21.10 -5.63
CA VAL A 67 21.74 -20.61 -6.50
C VAL A 67 21.95 -19.10 -6.34
N ASP A 68 23.12 -18.69 -5.85
CA ASP A 68 23.53 -17.29 -5.65
C ASP A 68 22.73 -16.50 -4.59
N CYS A 69 22.00 -17.14 -3.67
CA CYS A 69 21.23 -16.45 -2.63
C CYS A 69 21.05 -17.27 -1.32
N GLY A 70 20.66 -16.57 -0.25
CA GLY A 70 20.46 -17.12 1.10
C GLY A 70 21.76 -17.32 1.90
N GLY A 71 21.62 -17.60 3.21
CA GLY A 71 22.74 -17.65 4.15
C GLY A 71 23.46 -16.31 4.27
N ASP A 72 24.78 -16.32 4.04
CA ASP A 72 25.61 -15.11 4.00
C ASP A 72 25.39 -14.21 2.76
N CYS A 73 24.56 -14.65 1.81
CA CYS A 73 24.24 -13.93 0.58
C CYS A 73 22.98 -13.06 0.72
N ALA A 74 22.58 -12.38 -0.36
CA ALA A 74 21.31 -11.66 -0.38
C ALA A 74 20.14 -12.65 -0.22
N PRO A 75 19.01 -12.25 0.41
CA PRO A 75 17.84 -13.10 0.49
C PRO A 75 17.32 -13.48 -0.89
N CYS A 76 16.82 -14.71 -1.01
CA CYS A 76 16.24 -15.27 -2.21
C CYS A 76 14.84 -14.71 -2.48
N ASP A 77 14.46 -14.70 -3.76
CA ASP A 77 13.10 -14.40 -4.20
C ASP A 77 12.12 -15.52 -3.80
N ASP A 78 10.81 -15.27 -3.96
CA ASP A 78 9.76 -16.25 -3.78
C ASP A 78 10.02 -17.55 -4.58
N ASP A 79 9.53 -18.68 -4.06
CA ASP A 79 9.68 -20.03 -4.60
C ASP A 79 11.12 -20.61 -4.60
N ALA A 80 12.13 -19.84 -4.16
CA ALA A 80 13.49 -20.31 -3.98
C ALA A 80 13.66 -21.20 -2.73
N ALA A 81 14.71 -22.01 -2.70
CA ALA A 81 15.02 -22.83 -1.54
C ALA A 81 15.57 -22.01 -0.36
N CYS A 82 15.13 -22.32 0.85
CA CYS A 82 15.51 -21.63 2.09
C CYS A 82 15.67 -22.60 3.26
N ARG A 83 16.31 -22.16 4.35
CA ARG A 83 16.40 -22.89 5.62
C ARG A 83 15.76 -22.10 6.77
N GLU A 84 15.83 -20.78 6.71
CA GLU A 84 15.25 -19.86 7.68
C GLU A 84 14.64 -18.62 7.01
N GLY A 85 13.87 -17.83 7.77
CA GLY A 85 13.17 -16.66 7.22
C GLY A 85 14.12 -15.61 6.62
N ASP A 86 15.31 -15.44 7.21
CA ASP A 86 16.32 -14.48 6.75
C ASP A 86 16.88 -14.82 5.36
N ASP A 87 16.72 -16.07 4.90
CA ASP A 87 17.08 -16.48 3.54
C ASP A 87 16.10 -15.96 2.49
N CYS A 88 14.94 -15.42 2.87
CA CYS A 88 13.87 -15.04 1.96
C CYS A 88 13.63 -13.54 1.98
N LEU A 89 13.39 -12.94 0.81
CA LEU A 89 13.02 -11.52 0.72
C LEU A 89 11.73 -11.22 1.49
N SER A 90 10.82 -12.18 1.57
CA SER A 90 9.58 -12.08 2.37
C SER A 90 9.80 -12.25 3.87
N GLY A 91 10.95 -12.75 4.31
CA GLY A 91 11.16 -13.17 5.70
C GLY A 91 10.48 -14.50 6.05
N VAL A 92 9.80 -15.16 5.09
CA VAL A 92 8.97 -16.35 5.36
C VAL A 92 9.51 -17.56 4.59
N CYS A 93 10.10 -18.49 5.34
CA CYS A 93 10.53 -19.80 4.84
C CYS A 93 9.59 -20.89 5.38
N THR A 94 8.85 -21.57 4.50
CA THR A 94 7.95 -22.67 4.88
C THR A 94 8.17 -23.86 3.94
N ASP A 95 8.25 -25.07 4.50
CA ASP A 95 8.52 -26.30 3.76
C ASP A 95 9.79 -26.20 2.86
N ASP A 96 10.84 -25.56 3.42
CA ASP A 96 12.14 -25.30 2.76
C ASP A 96 12.04 -24.40 1.50
N VAL A 97 10.96 -23.62 1.36
CA VAL A 97 10.72 -22.72 0.23
C VAL A 97 10.31 -21.32 0.68
N CYS A 98 10.87 -20.28 0.04
CA CYS A 98 10.51 -18.89 0.27
C CYS A 98 9.07 -18.62 -0.20
N GLN A 99 8.26 -18.10 0.70
CA GLN A 99 6.85 -17.83 0.44
C GLN A 99 6.66 -16.40 -0.04
N THR A 100 5.68 -16.18 -0.92
CA THR A 100 5.20 -14.83 -1.25
C THR A 100 4.62 -14.15 0.00
N PRO A 101 4.95 -12.87 0.25
CA PRO A 101 4.36 -12.06 1.32
C PRO A 101 2.84 -12.18 1.40
N SER A 102 2.28 -12.37 2.60
CA SER A 102 0.84 -12.48 2.80
C SER A 102 0.37 -11.77 4.07
N CYS A 103 -0.85 -11.22 4.02
CA CYS A 103 -1.46 -10.45 5.11
C CYS A 103 -1.81 -11.24 6.39
N GLU A 104 -1.33 -12.47 6.53
CA GLU A 104 -1.61 -13.38 7.66
C GLU A 104 -0.41 -14.30 7.96
N ASP A 105 0.80 -13.97 7.50
CA ASP A 105 2.01 -14.78 7.70
C ASP A 105 2.79 -14.46 8.98
N GLY A 106 2.36 -13.44 9.73
CA GLY A 106 2.97 -13.06 11.01
C GLY A 106 4.26 -12.25 10.87
N THR A 107 4.60 -11.81 9.66
CA THR A 107 5.81 -11.04 9.35
C THR A 107 5.45 -9.74 8.64
N GLN A 108 5.96 -8.61 9.14
CA GLN A 108 5.81 -7.34 8.43
C GLN A 108 6.63 -7.35 7.14
N ASN A 109 5.97 -7.62 6.01
CA ASN A 109 6.61 -7.75 4.69
C ASN A 109 5.74 -7.17 3.56
N GLY A 110 6.26 -7.17 2.33
CA GLY A 110 5.50 -6.69 1.16
C GLY A 110 5.10 -5.21 1.25
N PHE A 111 3.79 -4.95 1.36
CA PHE A 111 3.19 -3.61 1.42
C PHE A 111 2.56 -3.30 2.79
N GLU A 112 2.89 -4.08 3.81
CA GLU A 112 2.36 -3.91 5.15
C GLU A 112 2.99 -2.72 5.90
N SER A 113 2.16 -1.93 6.58
CA SER A 113 2.64 -0.86 7.46
C SER A 113 2.92 -1.35 8.88
N ASP A 114 2.30 -2.45 9.29
CA ASP A 114 2.57 -3.22 10.50
C ASP A 114 2.25 -4.69 10.25
N VAL A 115 2.69 -5.60 11.12
CA VAL A 115 2.55 -7.06 10.94
C VAL A 115 1.10 -7.44 10.58
N ASP A 116 0.92 -8.05 9.39
CA ASP A 116 -0.35 -8.56 8.88
C ASP A 116 -1.43 -7.47 8.66
N CYS A 117 -1.05 -6.22 8.42
CA CYS A 117 -1.99 -5.12 8.14
C CYS A 117 -1.38 -3.91 7.40
N GLY A 118 -2.25 -3.04 6.89
CA GLY A 118 -1.86 -1.82 6.17
C GLY A 118 -1.61 -2.03 4.67
N GLY A 119 -1.50 -0.93 3.94
CA GLY A 119 -1.27 -0.92 2.49
C GLY A 119 -2.33 -1.68 1.70
N SER A 120 -1.96 -2.84 1.14
CA SER A 120 -2.89 -3.71 0.40
C SER A 120 -3.66 -4.71 1.27
N CYS A 121 -3.33 -4.79 2.56
CA CYS A 121 -3.94 -5.69 3.53
C CYS A 121 -5.16 -5.04 4.22
N LYS A 122 -5.72 -5.75 5.19
CA LYS A 122 -6.75 -5.18 6.07
C LYS A 122 -6.17 -3.96 6.81
N PRO A 123 -6.99 -2.95 7.17
CA PRO A 123 -6.53 -1.88 8.04
C PRO A 123 -6.05 -2.43 9.40
N CYS A 124 -5.07 -1.75 9.95
CA CYS A 124 -4.43 -2.01 11.22
C CYS A 124 -5.27 -1.51 12.39
N PRO A 125 -5.22 -2.21 13.54
CA PRO A 125 -5.87 -1.77 14.77
C PRO A 125 -5.18 -0.52 15.35
N ASP A 126 -5.81 0.07 16.36
CA ASP A 126 -5.22 1.17 17.12
C ASP A 126 -3.84 0.79 17.68
N LEU A 127 -2.93 1.77 17.74
CA LEU A 127 -1.52 1.67 18.15
C LEU A 127 -0.59 0.88 17.21
N ALA A 128 -1.09 0.37 16.09
CA ALA A 128 -0.27 -0.24 15.07
C ALA A 128 0.47 0.81 14.22
N ALA A 129 1.58 0.43 13.59
CA ALA A 129 2.31 1.30 12.68
C ALA A 129 1.52 1.58 11.37
N CYS A 130 1.64 2.80 10.87
CA CYS A 130 0.95 3.25 9.65
C CYS A 130 1.81 4.22 8.85
N GLU A 131 1.61 4.26 7.53
CA GLU A 131 2.20 5.28 6.66
C GLU A 131 1.15 6.30 6.20
N ILE A 132 -0.11 5.86 6.06
CA ILE A 132 -1.23 6.68 5.61
C ILE A 132 -2.49 6.38 6.42
N ASP A 133 -3.42 7.33 6.45
CA ASP A 133 -4.71 7.20 7.15
C ASP A 133 -5.45 5.91 6.80
N MET A 134 -5.45 5.49 5.53
CA MET A 134 -6.15 4.28 5.08
C MET A 134 -5.56 2.98 5.63
N ASP A 135 -4.34 3.02 6.18
CA ASP A 135 -3.76 1.86 6.85
C ASP A 135 -4.47 1.58 8.17
N CYS A 136 -5.19 2.52 8.77
CA CYS A 136 -5.79 2.37 10.09
C CYS A 136 -7.29 2.07 10.02
N GLU A 137 -7.80 1.21 10.90
CA GLU A 137 -9.24 0.99 11.07
C GLU A 137 -9.98 2.30 11.42
N SER A 138 -9.33 3.18 12.17
CA SER A 138 -9.82 4.52 12.49
C SER A 138 -9.75 5.50 11.32
N LEU A 139 -9.00 5.21 10.26
CA LEU A 139 -8.66 6.18 9.22
C LEU A 139 -7.84 7.38 9.71
N VAL A 140 -7.09 7.21 10.80
CA VAL A 140 -6.26 8.27 11.39
C VAL A 140 -4.87 7.72 11.67
N CYS A 141 -3.93 8.10 10.83
CA CYS A 141 -2.51 7.85 11.05
C CYS A 141 -1.87 9.15 11.54
N ASP A 142 -1.43 9.18 12.80
CA ASP A 142 -0.70 10.33 13.35
C ASP A 142 0.59 9.85 14.02
N SER A 143 1.68 10.54 13.72
CA SER A 143 3.01 10.20 14.28
C SER A 143 3.43 8.74 14.01
N ASP A 144 3.15 8.25 12.79
CA ASP A 144 3.44 6.88 12.31
C ASP A 144 2.71 5.76 13.10
N GLU A 145 1.64 6.11 13.81
CA GLU A 145 0.84 5.19 14.62
C GLU A 145 -0.67 5.41 14.43
N CYS A 146 -1.43 4.32 14.30
CA CYS A 146 -2.88 4.35 14.20
C CYS A 146 -3.52 4.85 15.51
N GLN A 147 -4.29 5.93 15.42
CA GLN A 147 -4.92 6.52 16.58
C GLN A 147 -6.31 5.95 16.83
N GLU A 148 -6.72 5.89 18.10
CA GLU A 148 -8.10 5.55 18.46
C GLU A 148 -9.09 6.55 17.84
N ALA A 149 -10.22 6.03 17.39
CA ALA A 149 -11.31 6.85 16.86
C ALA A 149 -11.81 7.88 17.89
N SER A 150 -11.93 9.14 17.48
CA SER A 150 -12.31 10.25 18.35
C SER A 150 -13.17 11.27 17.61
N CYS A 151 -14.06 11.95 18.34
CA CYS A 151 -14.99 12.90 17.73
C CYS A 151 -14.35 14.18 17.14
N THR A 152 -13.03 14.27 17.13
CA THR A 152 -12.26 15.45 16.69
C THR A 152 -11.02 15.08 15.86
N ASP A 153 -10.92 13.83 15.43
CA ASP A 153 -9.75 13.27 14.74
C ASP A 153 -9.76 13.50 13.21
N ARG A 154 -10.77 14.21 12.70
CA ARG A 154 -10.94 14.52 11.27
C ARG A 154 -11.12 13.28 10.37
N ALA A 155 -11.50 12.15 10.93
CA ALA A 155 -12.06 11.03 10.19
C ALA A 155 -13.58 10.98 10.37
N THR A 156 -14.26 10.07 9.66
CA THR A 156 -15.65 9.70 9.97
C THR A 156 -15.65 8.24 10.39
N ASN A 157 -15.39 8.01 11.67
CA ASN A 157 -15.12 6.70 12.26
C ASN A 157 -15.88 6.56 13.59
N GLY A 158 -15.55 5.62 14.49
CA GLY A 158 -15.93 5.73 15.92
C GLY A 158 -17.43 5.77 16.28
N ARG A 159 -18.34 5.52 15.33
CA ARG A 159 -19.82 5.74 15.37
C ARG A 159 -20.30 7.13 14.98
N GLU A 160 -19.42 7.99 14.49
CA GLU A 160 -19.79 9.23 13.82
C GLU A 160 -20.64 8.97 12.58
N THR A 161 -21.60 9.87 12.35
CA THR A 161 -22.45 9.83 11.15
C THR A 161 -22.11 10.95 10.18
N ALA A 162 -21.29 11.92 10.62
CA ALA A 162 -20.57 12.86 9.78
C ALA A 162 -19.23 13.24 10.45
N LEU A 163 -18.32 13.82 9.68
CA LEU A 163 -16.98 14.22 10.13
C LEU A 163 -17.02 14.98 11.48
N ASN A 164 -16.44 14.40 12.53
CA ASN A 164 -16.35 14.98 13.88
C ASN A 164 -17.69 15.15 14.63
N CYS A 165 -18.77 14.45 14.23
CA CYS A 165 -20.09 14.57 14.86
C CYS A 165 -21.10 13.44 14.57
N GLY A 166 -22.18 13.42 15.34
CA GLY A 166 -23.33 12.53 15.14
C GLY A 166 -23.13 11.13 15.71
N GLY A 167 -24.20 10.35 15.69
CA GLY A 167 -24.25 9.04 16.31
C GLY A 167 -24.42 9.10 17.84
N PRO A 168 -24.40 7.94 18.51
CA PRO A 168 -24.74 7.83 19.93
C PRO A 168 -23.64 8.29 20.89
N VAL A 169 -22.41 8.49 20.41
CA VAL A 169 -21.23 8.80 21.23
C VAL A 169 -20.79 10.26 21.08
N CYS A 170 -20.80 10.79 19.86
CA CYS A 170 -20.37 12.15 19.58
C CYS A 170 -21.51 13.16 19.75
N GLN A 171 -21.14 14.44 19.85
CA GLN A 171 -22.11 15.53 19.87
C GLN A 171 -22.92 15.56 18.57
N ALA A 172 -24.17 16.02 18.65
CA ALA A 172 -24.98 16.25 17.47
C ALA A 172 -24.28 17.20 16.49
N CYS A 173 -24.38 16.90 15.21
CA CYS A 173 -23.88 17.72 14.13
C CYS A 173 -24.63 19.04 14.05
N ALA A 174 -23.90 20.11 13.70
CA ALA A 174 -24.53 21.34 13.28
C ALA A 174 -25.43 21.09 12.06
N ASP A 175 -26.53 21.83 11.97
CA ASP A 175 -27.54 21.68 10.92
C ASP A 175 -26.98 21.89 9.50
N ASP A 176 -25.86 22.60 9.36
CA ASP A 176 -25.15 22.83 8.09
C ASP A 176 -24.04 21.80 7.78
N ALA A 177 -23.72 20.89 8.70
CA ALA A 177 -22.64 19.90 8.60
C ALA A 177 -23.03 18.64 7.77
N SER A 178 -23.91 18.78 6.77
CA SER A 178 -24.44 17.64 5.99
C SER A 178 -25.02 16.52 6.88
N CYS A 179 -25.66 16.89 7.99
CA CYS A 179 -26.29 15.97 8.91
C CYS A 179 -27.52 15.32 8.26
N VAL A 180 -27.40 14.06 7.85
CA VAL A 180 -28.46 13.33 7.11
C VAL A 180 -29.45 12.65 8.06
N ILE A 181 -29.02 12.30 9.27
CA ILE A 181 -29.85 11.60 10.27
C ILE A 181 -30.47 12.65 11.21
N PRO A 182 -31.81 12.80 11.25
CA PRO A 182 -32.46 13.84 12.04
C PRO A 182 -32.09 13.84 13.53
N ASP A 183 -31.96 12.66 14.14
CA ASP A 183 -31.62 12.51 15.56
C ASP A 183 -30.18 12.95 15.87
N ASP A 184 -29.30 12.99 14.84
CA ASP A 184 -27.92 13.41 14.97
C ASP A 184 -27.74 14.92 14.73
N CYS A 185 -28.80 15.67 14.41
CA CYS A 185 -28.71 17.10 14.13
C CYS A 185 -29.15 17.93 15.34
N THR A 186 -28.49 19.07 15.57
CA THR A 186 -28.84 19.99 16.67
C THR A 186 -30.31 20.44 16.65
N SER A 187 -30.91 20.54 15.46
CA SER A 187 -32.33 20.87 15.28
C SER A 187 -33.30 19.69 15.45
N GLY A 188 -32.82 18.44 15.46
CA GLY A 188 -33.66 17.25 15.34
C GLY A 188 -34.24 17.02 13.93
N VAL A 189 -33.75 17.74 12.90
CA VAL A 189 -34.22 17.64 11.51
C VAL A 189 -33.03 17.41 10.57
N GLY A 190 -33.09 16.36 9.75
CA GLY A 190 -32.03 16.05 8.77
C GLY A 190 -32.03 17.03 7.60
N HIS A 191 -30.83 17.43 7.16
CA HIS A 191 -30.63 18.37 6.05
C HIS A 191 -30.08 17.65 4.81
N ILE A 192 -30.93 17.51 3.78
CA ILE A 192 -30.56 16.97 2.47
C ILE A 192 -30.25 18.16 1.54
N ARG A 193 -29.12 18.14 0.81
CA ARG A 193 -28.85 19.21 -0.16
C ARG A 193 -29.91 19.16 -1.27
N LYS A 194 -30.31 20.34 -1.76
CA LYS A 194 -31.34 20.48 -2.82
C LYS A 194 -31.00 19.70 -4.11
N THR A 195 -29.71 19.49 -4.39
CA THR A 195 -29.21 18.67 -5.50
C THR A 195 -29.52 17.18 -5.35
N ASP A 196 -29.65 16.70 -4.11
CA ASP A 196 -29.84 15.28 -3.78
C ASP A 196 -31.35 14.93 -3.67
N CYS A 197 -32.23 15.93 -3.47
CA CYS A 197 -33.70 15.76 -3.53
C CYS A 197 -34.17 15.25 -4.93
N ALA A 198 -33.42 15.50 -6.01
CA ALA A 198 -33.80 15.12 -7.38
C ALA A 198 -33.73 13.61 -7.64
N GLU A 199 -32.79 12.90 -7.02
CA GLU A 199 -32.63 11.44 -7.18
C GLU A 199 -33.53 10.65 -6.20
N ILE A 200 -33.78 11.18 -4.99
CA ILE A 200 -34.67 10.56 -3.98
C ILE A 200 -36.14 10.52 -4.46
N SER A 201 -36.58 11.54 -5.19
CA SER A 201 -37.97 11.63 -5.68
C SER A 201 -38.37 10.57 -6.73
N ARG A 202 -37.42 9.84 -7.32
CA ARG A 202 -37.70 8.71 -8.23
C ARG A 202 -37.87 7.36 -7.52
N SER A 203 -37.50 7.26 -6.24
CA SER A 203 -37.41 5.97 -5.51
C SER A 203 -38.64 5.67 -4.63
N GLN A 204 -39.36 6.67 -4.12
CA GLN A 204 -40.45 6.42 -3.16
C GLN A 204 -41.84 6.73 -3.70
N ASN A 205 -42.47 5.71 -4.29
CA ASN A 205 -43.90 5.68 -4.60
C ASN A 205 -44.70 4.91 -3.51
N GLY A 206 -44.27 4.96 -2.26
CA GLY A 206 -44.88 4.20 -1.17
C GLY A 206 -44.64 4.81 0.21
N SER A 207 -45.71 5.36 0.79
CA SER A 207 -46.03 5.43 2.22
C SER A 207 -44.86 5.64 3.21
N GLY A 208 -44.20 6.80 3.16
CA GLY A 208 -43.15 7.16 4.11
C GLY A 208 -42.75 8.63 4.07
N CYS A 209 -43.72 9.51 3.87
CA CYS A 209 -43.50 10.95 3.65
C CYS A 209 -43.27 11.69 4.98
N SER A 210 -42.12 11.45 5.64
CA SER A 210 -41.66 12.25 6.80
C SER A 210 -40.40 13.07 6.52
N ILE A 211 -39.68 12.79 5.42
CA ILE A 211 -38.51 13.56 4.95
C ILE A 211 -38.91 14.73 4.03
N LEU A 212 -40.11 14.70 3.46
CA LEU A 212 -40.56 15.66 2.43
C LEU A 212 -40.99 17.04 2.97
N THR A 213 -41.06 17.21 4.30
CA THR A 213 -41.21 18.56 4.89
C THR A 213 -39.92 19.38 4.70
N ALA A 214 -38.75 18.75 4.67
CA ALA A 214 -37.46 19.42 4.51
C ALA A 214 -37.21 19.92 3.06
N CYS A 215 -37.66 19.21 2.01
CA CYS A 215 -37.56 19.72 0.63
C CYS A 215 -38.68 20.75 0.28
N ARG A 216 -39.57 21.15 1.22
CA ARG A 216 -40.65 22.13 0.99
C ARG A 216 -40.51 23.46 1.71
N THR A 217 -39.58 23.61 2.65
CA THR A 217 -39.29 24.90 3.26
C THR A 217 -38.41 25.73 2.31
N PRO A 218 -38.83 26.93 1.90
CA PRO A 218 -37.94 27.84 1.19
C PRO A 218 -36.82 28.24 2.16
N CYS A 219 -35.57 27.93 1.81
CA CYS A 219 -34.42 28.58 2.43
C CYS A 219 -34.63 30.11 2.33
N THR A 220 -34.64 30.81 3.47
CA THR A 220 -34.45 32.27 3.49
C THR A 220 -32.98 32.59 3.34
#